data_AF-A0A7U9R2D7-F1
#
_entry.id   AF-A0A7U9R2D7-F1
#
_cell.length_a   1.000
_cell.length_b   1.000
_cell.length_c   1.000
_cell.angle_alpha   90.00
_cell.angle_beta   90.00
_cell.angle_gamma   90.00
#
_symmetry.space_group_name_H-M   'P 1'
#
loop_
_entity.id
_entity.type
_entity.pdbx_description
1 polymer ?
#
loop_
_entity_poly.entity_id
_entity_poly.type
_entity_poly.pdbx_seq_one_letter_code
_entity_poly.pdbx_strand_id
1 'polypeptide(L)'
;MGFFKDKAKRFVFKFVYMLHEKKLIKNKLHVNEIDQTIDKLIHSEESFVRFGDAEIRIIEGNTTKFQDYDPALAERLYEILQYKQEHILVGIPDIFDSLGQYTDKSKSFWMEHLFFSRKTYLKYCNVDKVYENAFFSRLYYIYKDKEQSGKWFGRVKEIWKNKEIVIVEGEGTHTGVGNDLIDTAASVERIICPSLNAYLRYIEIRQACFTFGRDKLFLLALGNTAKLLVSDLTREGYRAIDIGNLDIEYEWYLSKDDKKGEVKKHSIVGVEANKEAGYDAYLSQVKKRIV
;
A
#
# COMPACT_ATOMS: atom_id res chain seq x y z
N MET A 1 29.09 -22.54 7.95
CA MET A 1 29.17 -22.20 6.50
C MET A 1 28.09 -21.20 6.03
N GLY A 2 26.88 -21.19 6.61
CA GLY A 2 25.81 -20.22 6.26
C GLY A 2 26.09 -18.76 6.64
N PHE A 3 26.63 -18.50 7.84
CA PHE A 3 26.90 -17.14 8.33
C PHE A 3 27.85 -16.31 7.46
N PHE A 4 28.89 -16.94 6.89
CA PHE A 4 29.83 -16.28 5.98
C PHE A 4 29.18 -15.96 4.62
N LYS A 5 28.32 -16.85 4.11
CA LYS A 5 27.57 -16.62 2.86
C LYS A 5 26.60 -15.43 3.02
N ASP A 6 25.96 -15.29 4.18
CA ASP A 6 25.04 -14.18 4.43
C ASP A 6 25.76 -12.83 4.56
N LYS A 7 26.94 -12.81 5.20
CA LYS A 7 27.78 -11.60 5.23
C LYS A 7 28.26 -11.20 3.84
N ALA A 8 28.70 -12.16 3.02
CA ALA A 8 29.15 -11.92 1.65
C ALA A 8 28.00 -11.37 0.78
N LYS A 9 26.80 -11.94 0.86
CA LYS A 9 25.61 -11.43 0.16
C LYS A 9 25.29 -9.98 0.54
N ARG A 10 25.23 -9.70 1.85
CA ARG A 10 24.98 -8.33 2.35
C ARG A 10 26.02 -7.33 1.86
N PHE A 11 27.29 -7.75 1.80
CA PHE A 11 28.35 -6.92 1.24
C PHE A 11 28.11 -6.62 -0.23
N VAL A 12 27.74 -7.61 -1.05
CA VAL A 12 27.43 -7.42 -2.46
C VAL A 12 26.27 -6.43 -2.65
N PHE A 13 25.15 -6.62 -1.94
CA PHE A 13 23.99 -5.72 -2.06
C PHE A 13 24.34 -4.29 -1.65
N LYS A 14 25.08 -4.12 -0.55
CA LYS A 14 25.55 -2.81 -0.10
C LYS A 14 26.52 -2.17 -1.10
N PHE A 15 27.45 -2.95 -1.66
CA PHE A 15 28.39 -2.45 -2.65
C PHE A 15 27.68 -1.98 -3.92
N VAL A 16 26.75 -2.78 -4.44
CA VAL A 16 25.96 -2.43 -5.63
C VAL A 16 25.09 -1.21 -5.36
N TYR A 17 24.46 -1.12 -4.19
CA TYR A 17 23.68 0.06 -3.82
C TYR A 17 24.56 1.31 -3.68
N MET A 18 25.78 1.19 -3.13
CA MET A 18 26.74 2.30 -3.09
C MET A 18 27.10 2.80 -4.49
N LEU A 19 27.29 1.91 -5.46
CA LEU A 19 27.51 2.30 -6.86
C LEU A 19 26.30 3.03 -7.45
N HIS A 20 25.09 2.62 -7.06
CA HIS A 20 23.84 3.27 -7.45
C HIS A 20 23.70 4.67 -6.83
N GLU A 21 23.92 4.86 -5.53
CA GLU A 21 23.91 6.18 -4.88
C GLU A 21 24.97 7.12 -5.48
N LYS A 22 26.15 6.59 -5.84
CA LYS A 22 27.21 7.33 -6.54
C LYS A 22 26.91 7.60 -8.02
N LYS A 23 25.73 7.23 -8.51
CA LYS A 23 25.28 7.39 -9.91
C LYS A 23 26.17 6.68 -10.93
N LEU A 24 26.94 5.66 -10.51
CA LEU A 24 27.73 4.80 -11.39
C LEU A 24 26.85 3.72 -12.04
N ILE A 25 25.71 3.39 -11.42
CA ILE A 25 24.64 2.60 -12.04
C ILE A 25 23.52 3.58 -12.40
N LYS A 26 23.13 3.59 -13.68
CA LYS A 26 22.10 4.49 -14.19
C LYS A 26 20.78 4.31 -13.43
N ASN A 27 20.33 5.38 -12.78
CA ASN A 27 18.97 5.53 -12.28
C ASN A 27 18.22 6.50 -13.20
N LYS A 28 17.00 6.14 -13.60
CA LYS A 28 16.10 7.00 -14.39
C LYS A 28 14.74 7.20 -13.71
N LEU A 29 14.52 6.56 -12.56
CA LEU A 29 13.25 6.60 -11.87
C LEU A 29 13.33 7.66 -10.78
N HIS A 30 12.28 8.47 -10.72
CA HIS A 30 12.12 9.53 -9.75
C HIS A 30 10.84 9.28 -8.96
N VAL A 31 10.95 9.40 -7.64
CA VAL A 31 9.86 9.20 -6.69
C VAL A 31 9.71 10.48 -5.88
N ASN A 32 8.49 11.00 -5.79
CA ASN A 32 8.21 12.16 -4.95
C ASN A 32 8.44 11.83 -3.48
N GLU A 33 8.74 12.87 -2.70
CA GLU A 33 8.76 12.77 -1.25
C GLU A 33 7.35 12.46 -0.72
N ILE A 34 7.27 11.94 0.51
CA ILE A 34 5.99 11.65 1.14
C ILE A 34 5.13 12.90 1.24
N ASP A 35 5.71 14.03 1.65
CA ASP A 35 4.95 15.28 1.81
C ASP A 35 4.34 15.74 0.48
N GLN A 36 5.07 15.62 -0.63
CA GLN A 36 4.57 15.93 -1.98
C GLN A 36 3.45 14.97 -2.41
N THR A 37 3.60 13.68 -2.11
CA THR A 37 2.57 12.67 -2.40
C THR A 37 1.29 12.98 -1.64
N ILE A 38 1.40 13.24 -0.33
CA ILE A 38 0.26 13.61 0.51
C ILE A 38 -0.39 14.91 0.02
N ASP A 39 0.41 15.93 -0.32
CA ASP A 39 -0.10 17.20 -0.88
C ASP A 39 -0.94 16.98 -2.13
N LYS A 40 -0.46 16.16 -3.08
CA LYS A 40 -1.22 15.85 -4.29
C LYS A 40 -2.52 15.12 -3.97
N LEU A 41 -2.51 14.19 -3.03
CA LEU A 41 -3.73 13.47 -2.64
C LEU A 41 -4.73 14.37 -1.91
N ILE A 42 -4.29 15.38 -1.15
CA ILE A 42 -5.21 16.33 -0.52
C ILE A 42 -5.82 17.27 -1.59
N HIS A 43 -5.01 17.74 -2.54
CA HIS A 43 -5.40 18.85 -3.44
C HIS A 43 -5.85 18.44 -4.85
N SER A 44 -5.90 17.15 -5.16
CA SER A 44 -6.41 16.65 -6.45
C SER A 44 -7.51 15.62 -6.25
N GLU A 45 -8.25 15.34 -7.33
CA GLU A 45 -9.24 14.25 -7.38
C GLU A 45 -8.70 13.01 -8.10
N GLU A 46 -7.38 12.96 -8.32
CA GLU A 46 -6.72 11.79 -8.89
C GLU A 46 -6.84 10.60 -7.92
N SER A 47 -7.05 9.41 -8.49
CA SER A 47 -6.94 8.15 -7.76
C SER A 47 -5.48 7.82 -7.51
N PHE A 48 -5.21 6.89 -6.60
CA PHE A 48 -3.85 6.53 -6.24
C PHE A 48 -3.67 5.04 -6.01
N VAL A 49 -2.66 4.50 -6.68
CA VAL A 49 -2.27 3.10 -6.59
C VAL A 49 -0.80 2.99 -6.20
N ARG A 50 -0.46 2.02 -5.35
CA ARG A 50 0.91 1.86 -4.85
C ARG A 50 1.47 0.50 -5.24
N PHE A 51 2.75 0.44 -5.55
CA PHE A 51 3.49 -0.79 -5.82
C PHE A 51 4.53 -0.97 -4.73
N GLY A 52 4.43 -2.07 -3.98
CA GLY A 52 5.45 -2.53 -3.04
C GLY A 52 6.29 -3.66 -3.64
N ASP A 53 7.07 -4.33 -2.78
CA ASP A 53 7.83 -5.52 -3.16
C ASP A 53 6.92 -6.68 -3.60
N ALA A 54 5.75 -6.83 -2.98
CA ALA A 54 4.80 -7.89 -3.28
C ALA A 54 4.24 -7.79 -4.71
N GLU A 55 3.83 -6.59 -5.16
CA GLU A 55 3.34 -6.39 -6.52
C GLU A 55 4.42 -6.66 -7.57
N ILE A 56 5.66 -6.24 -7.30
CA ILE A 56 6.79 -6.52 -8.19
C ILE A 56 7.07 -8.02 -8.29
N ARG A 57 6.95 -8.77 -7.19
CA ARG A 57 7.09 -10.23 -7.19
C ARG A 57 6.04 -10.92 -8.06
N ILE A 58 4.80 -10.44 -8.06
CA ILE A 58 3.73 -10.97 -8.93
C ILE A 58 4.07 -10.69 -10.40
N ILE A 59 4.50 -9.46 -10.73
CA ILE A 59 4.97 -9.10 -12.09
C ILE A 59 6.13 -10.01 -12.55
N GLU A 60 6.98 -10.44 -11.62
CA GLU A 60 8.10 -11.36 -11.87
C GLU A 60 7.70 -12.84 -11.97
N GLY A 61 6.41 -13.18 -11.85
CA GLY A 61 5.94 -14.55 -11.98
C GLY A 61 5.82 -15.33 -10.66
N ASN A 62 5.84 -14.67 -9.51
CA ASN A 62 5.93 -15.32 -8.21
C ASN A 62 4.69 -15.15 -7.35
N THR A 63 4.28 -16.21 -6.66
CA THR A 63 3.32 -16.13 -5.54
C THR A 63 3.88 -15.34 -4.36
N THR A 64 3.00 -14.62 -3.67
CA THR A 64 3.29 -13.88 -2.44
C THR A 64 2.59 -14.53 -1.25
N LYS A 65 2.80 -14.00 -0.03
CA LYS A 65 2.11 -14.51 1.17
C LYS A 65 0.58 -14.43 1.08
N PHE A 66 0.05 -13.40 0.41
CA PHE A 66 -1.38 -13.08 0.43
C PHE A 66 -2.08 -13.30 -0.91
N GLN A 67 -1.33 -13.58 -1.97
CA GLN A 67 -1.87 -13.69 -3.32
C GLN A 67 -1.02 -14.65 -4.16
N ASP A 68 -1.68 -15.67 -4.68
CA ASP A 68 -1.15 -16.58 -5.68
C ASP A 68 -0.94 -15.86 -7.00
N TYR A 69 0.12 -16.26 -7.69
CA TYR A 69 0.42 -15.76 -9.02
C TYR A 69 -0.72 -16.10 -10.00
N ASP A 70 -1.09 -15.09 -10.78
CA ASP A 70 -1.96 -15.23 -11.93
C ASP A 70 -1.39 -14.34 -13.06
N PRO A 71 -1.23 -14.86 -14.29
CA PRO A 71 -0.63 -14.10 -15.38
C PRO A 71 -1.46 -12.88 -15.79
N ALA A 72 -2.79 -12.94 -15.72
CA ALA A 72 -3.65 -11.81 -16.02
C ALA A 72 -3.57 -10.74 -14.92
N LEU A 73 -3.41 -11.14 -13.66
CA LEU A 73 -3.08 -10.20 -12.57
C LEU A 73 -1.76 -9.49 -12.83
N ALA A 74 -0.70 -10.25 -13.15
CA ALA A 74 0.63 -9.71 -13.42
C ALA A 74 0.62 -8.75 -14.61
N GLU A 75 -0.11 -9.08 -15.67
CA GLU A 75 -0.32 -8.23 -16.84
C GLU A 75 -0.89 -6.88 -16.46
N ARG A 76 -2.04 -6.89 -15.80
CA ARG A 76 -2.69 -5.65 -15.37
C ARG A 76 -1.84 -4.82 -14.43
N LEU A 77 -1.06 -5.45 -13.54
CA LEU A 77 -0.16 -4.75 -12.63
C LEU A 77 0.92 -3.97 -13.40
N TYR A 78 1.58 -4.57 -14.40
CA TYR A 78 2.60 -3.83 -15.14
C TYR A 78 2.02 -2.76 -16.06
N GLU A 79 0.78 -2.92 -16.56
CA GLU A 79 0.11 -1.86 -17.34
C GLU A 79 -0.14 -0.59 -16.53
N ILE A 80 -0.58 -0.77 -15.29
CA ILE A 80 -0.74 0.33 -14.34
C ILE A 80 0.63 0.96 -14.05
N LEU A 81 1.65 0.13 -13.79
CA LEU A 81 3.01 0.60 -13.51
C LEU A 81 3.61 1.41 -14.67
N GLN A 82 3.23 1.10 -15.91
CA GLN A 82 3.63 1.80 -17.13
C GLN A 82 2.90 3.15 -17.34
N TYR A 83 1.99 3.55 -16.44
CA TYR A 83 1.14 4.73 -16.60
C TYR A 83 0.30 4.68 -17.89
N LYS A 84 -0.23 3.51 -18.27
CA LYS A 84 -1.12 3.39 -19.44
C LYS A 84 -2.51 4.01 -19.24
N GLN A 85 -2.81 4.51 -18.04
CA GLN A 85 -4.10 5.08 -17.66
C GLN A 85 -3.90 6.49 -17.09
N GLU A 86 -4.80 7.39 -17.44
CA GLU A 86 -4.90 8.75 -16.89
C GLU A 86 -5.75 8.78 -15.61
N HIS A 87 -5.74 9.91 -14.90
CA HIS A 87 -6.48 10.12 -13.66
C HIS A 87 -6.07 9.22 -12.48
N ILE A 88 -4.89 8.62 -12.57
CA ILE A 88 -4.32 7.75 -11.55
C ILE A 88 -2.86 8.11 -11.31
N LEU A 89 -2.56 8.46 -10.07
CA LEU A 89 -1.21 8.55 -9.54
C LEU A 89 -0.69 7.15 -9.26
N VAL A 90 0.55 6.87 -9.66
CA VAL A 90 1.20 5.58 -9.41
C VAL A 90 2.38 5.79 -8.47
N GLY A 91 2.35 5.10 -7.34
CA GLY A 91 3.41 5.11 -6.35
C GLY A 91 4.32 3.90 -6.46
N ILE A 92 5.63 4.10 -6.33
CA ILE A 92 6.62 3.02 -6.19
C ILE A 92 7.47 3.25 -4.93
N PRO A 93 8.24 2.25 -4.45
CA PRO A 93 9.04 2.42 -3.25
C PRO A 93 10.09 3.51 -3.44
N ASP A 94 10.23 4.42 -2.48
CA ASP A 94 11.26 5.46 -2.50
C ASP A 94 12.63 4.88 -2.10
N ILE A 95 13.24 4.18 -3.07
CA ILE A 95 14.47 3.39 -2.87
C ILE A 95 15.56 3.70 -3.92
N PHE A 96 15.29 4.62 -4.85
CA PHE A 96 16.11 4.85 -6.04
C PHE A 96 17.14 5.97 -5.91
N ASP A 97 17.03 6.82 -4.89
CA ASP A 97 17.97 7.93 -4.66
C ASP A 97 18.80 7.73 -3.39
N SER A 98 18.15 7.51 -2.24
CA SER A 98 18.84 7.08 -1.03
C SER A 98 17.94 6.27 -0.11
N LEU A 99 18.55 5.36 0.64
CA LEU A 99 17.88 4.67 1.75
C LEU A 99 18.20 5.31 3.11
N GLY A 100 18.95 6.42 3.15
CA GLY A 100 19.55 7.04 4.34
C GLY A 100 18.62 7.16 5.56
N GLN A 101 17.38 7.56 5.31
CA GLN A 101 16.32 7.79 6.29
C GLN A 101 15.74 6.52 6.94
N TYR A 102 15.93 5.34 6.32
CA TYR A 102 15.31 4.10 6.78
C TYR A 102 16.15 3.34 7.80
N THR A 103 15.50 2.56 8.67
CA THR A 103 16.17 1.67 9.63
C THR A 103 17.10 0.69 8.94
N ASP A 104 18.14 0.20 9.63
CA ASP A 104 19.14 -0.67 8.99
C ASP A 104 18.54 -2.00 8.49
N LYS A 105 17.48 -2.48 9.14
CA LYS A 105 16.69 -3.64 8.68
C LYS A 105 15.99 -3.33 7.35
N SER A 106 15.30 -2.18 7.26
CA SER A 106 14.62 -1.74 6.04
C SER A 106 15.62 -1.46 4.91
N LYS A 107 16.75 -0.80 5.21
CA LYS A 107 17.86 -0.59 4.25
C LYS A 107 18.32 -1.92 3.66
N SER A 108 18.62 -2.90 4.53
CA SER A 108 19.12 -4.20 4.09
C SER A 108 18.14 -4.90 3.15
N PHE A 109 16.85 -4.86 3.49
CA PHE A 109 15.79 -5.42 2.66
C PHE A 109 15.69 -4.71 1.29
N TRP A 110 15.64 -3.37 1.27
CA TRP A 110 15.46 -2.64 0.01
C TRP A 110 16.68 -2.66 -0.91
N MET A 111 17.90 -2.76 -0.36
CA MET A 111 19.10 -3.00 -1.17
C MET A 111 19.04 -4.36 -1.88
N GLU A 112 18.60 -5.40 -1.17
CA GLU A 112 18.42 -6.74 -1.74
C GLU A 112 17.30 -6.75 -2.79
N HIS A 113 16.13 -6.19 -2.45
CA HIS A 113 15.01 -6.06 -3.38
C HIS A 113 15.41 -5.35 -4.67
N LEU A 114 16.03 -4.17 -4.56
CA LEU A 114 16.45 -3.41 -5.74
C LEU A 114 17.51 -4.16 -6.54
N PHE A 115 18.41 -4.91 -5.90
CA PHE A 115 19.41 -5.73 -6.61
C PHE A 115 18.74 -6.73 -7.54
N PHE A 116 17.72 -7.46 -7.06
CA PHE A 116 17.02 -8.48 -7.86
C PHE A 116 16.02 -7.89 -8.85
N SER A 117 15.22 -6.91 -8.40
CA SER A 117 14.08 -6.41 -9.18
C SER A 117 14.40 -5.20 -10.06
N ARG A 118 15.65 -4.71 -10.10
CA ARG A 118 16.03 -3.55 -10.94
C ARG A 118 15.63 -3.71 -12.39
N LYS A 119 15.81 -4.91 -12.97
CA LYS A 119 15.44 -5.16 -14.37
C LYS A 119 13.93 -5.04 -14.58
N THR A 120 13.13 -5.48 -13.62
CA THR A 120 11.67 -5.37 -13.62
C THR A 120 11.24 -3.91 -13.62
N TYR A 121 11.78 -3.10 -12.70
CA TYR A 121 11.53 -1.66 -12.67
C TYR A 121 11.93 -0.98 -13.98
N LEU A 122 13.14 -1.26 -14.52
CA LEU A 122 13.59 -0.65 -15.77
C LEU A 122 12.79 -1.09 -17.01
N LYS A 123 12.16 -2.28 -16.97
CA LYS A 123 11.35 -2.80 -18.06
C LYS A 123 9.94 -2.21 -18.05
N TYR A 124 9.34 -2.07 -16.88
CA TYR A 124 7.91 -1.76 -16.74
C TYR A 124 7.62 -0.36 -16.19
N CYS A 125 8.57 0.33 -15.56
CA CYS A 125 8.34 1.73 -15.22
C CYS A 125 8.54 2.64 -16.43
N ASN A 126 7.66 3.63 -16.55
CA ASN A 126 7.78 4.73 -17.49
C ASN A 126 8.78 5.75 -16.95
N VAL A 127 9.95 5.85 -17.59
CA VAL A 127 11.05 6.73 -17.16
C VAL A 127 10.80 8.22 -17.43
N ASP A 128 9.76 8.54 -18.21
CA ASP A 128 9.37 9.93 -18.50
C ASP A 128 8.33 10.45 -17.47
N LYS A 129 7.94 9.61 -16.51
CA LYS A 129 7.02 9.95 -15.43
C LYS A 129 7.76 10.07 -14.11
N VAL A 130 7.25 10.97 -13.26
CA VAL A 130 7.58 11.01 -11.84
C VAL A 130 6.56 10.17 -11.09
N TYR A 131 7.01 9.23 -10.29
CA TYR A 131 6.15 8.39 -9.47
C TYR A 131 5.87 9.04 -8.11
N GLU A 132 4.76 8.67 -7.50
CA GLU A 132 4.48 9.01 -6.11
C GLU A 132 5.15 8.03 -5.14
N ASN A 133 5.10 8.34 -3.86
CA ASN A 133 5.73 7.53 -2.84
C ASN A 133 4.83 6.37 -2.37
N ALA A 134 5.17 5.12 -2.70
CA ALA A 134 4.41 3.96 -2.21
C ALA A 134 4.49 3.79 -0.67
N PHE A 135 5.46 4.42 -0.01
CA PHE A 135 5.56 4.46 1.46
C PHE A 135 4.59 5.45 2.10
N PHE A 136 3.69 6.08 1.33
CA PHE A 136 2.48 6.73 1.83
C PHE A 136 1.73 5.89 2.87
N SER A 137 1.71 4.56 2.74
CA SER A 137 1.07 3.68 3.71
C SER A 137 2.01 3.14 4.80
N ARG A 138 3.26 3.63 4.89
CA ARG A 138 4.37 3.06 5.68
C ARG A 138 5.08 4.16 6.48
N LEU A 139 4.31 5.01 7.15
CA LEU A 139 4.75 6.32 7.67
C LEU A 139 5.56 6.27 8.98
N TYR A 140 5.82 5.10 9.55
CA TYR A 140 6.40 4.99 10.89
C TYR A 140 7.54 3.98 10.98
N TYR A 141 7.25 2.70 10.81
CA TYR A 141 8.19 1.62 11.15
C TYR A 141 9.50 1.69 10.37
N ILE A 142 9.42 2.05 9.09
CA ILE A 142 10.59 1.98 8.21
C ILE A 142 11.61 3.09 8.49
N TYR A 143 11.21 4.17 9.18
CA TYR A 143 12.04 5.35 9.42
C TYR A 143 12.87 5.25 10.69
N LYS A 144 14.12 5.77 10.61
CA LYS A 144 15.00 5.93 11.79
C LYS A 144 14.43 6.99 12.72
N ASP A 145 14.22 8.17 12.17
CA ASP A 145 13.58 9.30 12.82
C ASP A 145 12.06 9.19 12.66
N LYS A 146 11.34 9.30 13.77
CA LYS A 146 9.88 9.13 13.84
C LYS A 146 9.16 10.44 14.17
N GLU A 147 9.89 11.55 14.34
CA GLU A 147 9.30 12.85 14.69
C GLU A 147 8.27 13.30 13.65
N GLN A 148 8.53 13.02 12.38
CA GLN A 148 7.66 13.41 11.28
C GLN A 148 6.39 12.54 11.14
N SER A 149 6.37 11.33 11.70
CA SER A 149 5.26 10.37 11.51
C SER A 149 3.92 10.94 11.95
N GLY A 150 3.87 11.63 13.10
CA GLY A 150 2.63 12.24 13.59
C GLY A 150 2.09 13.31 12.64
N LYS A 151 2.98 14.14 12.08
CA LYS A 151 2.61 15.15 11.07
C LYS A 151 2.09 14.48 9.80
N TRP A 152 2.75 13.44 9.30
CA TRP A 152 2.27 12.73 8.11
C TRP A 152 0.89 12.10 8.34
N PHE A 153 0.67 11.38 9.43
CA PHE A 153 -0.65 10.82 9.73
C PHE A 153 -1.72 11.91 9.83
N GLY A 154 -1.45 13.02 10.53
CA GLY A 154 -2.38 14.15 10.61
C GLY A 154 -2.76 14.69 9.23
N ARG A 155 -1.79 14.86 8.33
CA ARG A 155 -2.06 15.32 6.96
C ARG A 155 -2.81 14.28 6.13
N VAL A 156 -2.49 13.00 6.29
CA VAL A 156 -3.20 11.91 5.61
C VAL A 156 -4.69 11.89 5.96
N LYS A 157 -5.06 12.22 7.21
CA LYS A 157 -6.48 12.35 7.61
C LYS A 157 -7.23 13.47 6.89
N GLU A 158 -6.54 14.47 6.34
CA GLU A 158 -7.18 15.53 5.57
C GLU A 158 -7.68 15.04 4.19
N ILE A 159 -7.14 13.94 3.67
CA ILE A 159 -7.54 13.36 2.37
C ILE A 159 -9.03 12.95 2.38
N TRP A 160 -9.51 12.40 3.49
CA TRP A 160 -10.91 11.95 3.66
C TRP A 160 -11.74 12.84 4.58
N LYS A 161 -11.22 14.01 4.96
CA LYS A 161 -11.93 14.91 5.86
C LYS A 161 -13.24 15.38 5.28
N ASN A 162 -14.31 15.20 6.04
CA ASN A 162 -15.70 15.50 5.67
C ASN A 162 -16.18 14.78 4.39
N LYS A 163 -15.50 13.69 3.97
CA LYS A 163 -15.92 12.86 2.83
C LYS A 163 -16.68 11.64 3.32
N GLU A 164 -17.67 11.22 2.55
CA GLU A 164 -18.26 9.88 2.71
C GLU A 164 -17.28 8.86 2.12
N ILE A 165 -16.86 7.87 2.90
CA ILE A 165 -15.87 6.88 2.49
C ILE A 165 -16.44 5.47 2.41
N VAL A 166 -15.96 4.71 1.42
CA VAL A 166 -16.18 3.27 1.31
C VAL A 166 -14.83 2.57 1.47
N ILE A 167 -14.67 1.82 2.56
CA ILE A 167 -13.47 1.04 2.82
C ILE A 167 -13.65 -0.36 2.22
N VAL A 168 -12.73 -0.76 1.34
CA VAL A 168 -12.67 -2.10 0.74
C VAL A 168 -11.43 -2.80 1.27
N GLU A 169 -11.62 -3.74 2.19
CA GLU A 169 -10.53 -4.32 2.96
C GLU A 169 -10.69 -5.83 3.17
N GLY A 170 -9.56 -6.50 3.41
CA GLY A 170 -9.57 -7.92 3.77
C GLY A 170 -10.15 -8.13 5.16
N GLU A 171 -10.85 -9.24 5.38
CA GLU A 171 -11.30 -9.63 6.72
C GLU A 171 -10.13 -9.68 7.70
N GLY A 172 -10.32 -9.12 8.89
CA GLY A 172 -9.23 -8.93 9.85
C GLY A 172 -8.49 -7.59 9.70
N THR A 173 -8.64 -6.83 8.61
CA THR A 173 -7.88 -5.57 8.45
C THR A 173 -8.34 -4.47 9.41
N HIS A 174 -9.66 -4.35 9.64
CA HIS A 174 -10.24 -3.46 10.65
C HIS A 174 -9.71 -2.02 10.60
N THR A 175 -9.57 -1.46 9.39
CA THR A 175 -9.03 -0.11 9.17
C THR A 175 -9.80 0.90 10.02
N GLY A 176 -9.11 1.60 10.92
CA GLY A 176 -9.69 2.63 11.78
C GLY A 176 -10.52 2.11 12.95
N VAL A 177 -10.66 0.80 13.15
CA VAL A 177 -11.38 0.28 14.32
C VAL A 177 -10.49 0.42 15.56
N GLY A 178 -11.01 1.03 16.62
CA GLY A 178 -10.28 1.21 17.88
C GLY A 178 -9.18 2.28 17.87
N ASN A 179 -9.10 3.09 16.79
CA ASN A 179 -8.22 4.25 16.70
C ASN A 179 -8.93 5.37 15.92
N ASP A 180 -8.30 6.55 15.82
CA ASP A 180 -8.88 7.76 15.21
C ASP A 180 -8.40 8.02 13.76
N LEU A 181 -7.90 7.00 13.04
CA LEU A 181 -7.33 7.16 11.69
C LEU A 181 -8.34 7.74 10.69
N ILE A 182 -9.60 7.35 10.80
CA ILE A 182 -10.66 7.69 9.84
C ILE A 182 -11.73 8.63 10.42
N ASP A 183 -11.52 9.15 11.63
CA ASP A 183 -12.53 9.95 12.38
C ASP A 183 -12.85 11.31 11.73
N THR A 184 -12.00 11.78 10.82
CA THR A 184 -12.27 12.99 10.04
C THR A 184 -13.28 12.77 8.92
N ALA A 185 -13.61 11.51 8.56
CA ALA A 185 -14.59 11.20 7.54
C ALA A 185 -16.02 11.57 7.98
N ALA A 186 -16.88 11.94 7.02
CA ALA A 186 -18.27 12.25 7.30
C ALA A 186 -19.12 11.00 7.59
N SER A 187 -18.85 9.91 6.87
CA SER A 187 -19.51 8.62 7.05
C SER A 187 -18.60 7.50 6.55
N VAL A 188 -18.78 6.29 7.10
CA VAL A 188 -17.96 5.11 6.77
C VAL A 188 -18.86 3.94 6.42
N GLU A 189 -18.65 3.39 5.23
CA GLU A 189 -19.23 2.12 4.80
C GLU A 189 -18.12 1.14 4.42
N ARG A 190 -18.40 -0.17 4.50
CA ARG A 190 -17.39 -1.21 4.26
C ARG A 190 -17.84 -2.32 3.33
N ILE A 191 -16.91 -2.77 2.50
CA ILE A 191 -16.97 -4.04 1.78
C ILE A 191 -15.84 -4.91 2.35
N ILE A 192 -16.22 -6.01 3.00
CA ILE A 192 -15.27 -6.97 3.55
C ILE A 192 -14.99 -8.05 2.51
N CYS A 193 -13.71 -8.25 2.22
CA CYS A 193 -13.22 -9.16 1.19
C CYS A 193 -12.35 -10.28 1.81
N PRO A 194 -11.93 -11.30 1.04
CA PRO A 194 -11.03 -12.32 1.56
C PRO A 194 -9.67 -11.70 1.93
N SER A 195 -9.07 -12.14 3.04
CA SER A 195 -7.74 -11.68 3.48
C SER A 195 -6.59 -12.31 2.68
N LEU A 196 -6.87 -13.41 1.99
CA LEU A 196 -5.96 -14.14 1.10
C LEU A 196 -6.63 -14.34 -0.24
N ASN A 197 -5.85 -14.26 -1.33
CA ASN A 197 -6.31 -14.55 -2.68
C ASN A 197 -7.57 -13.77 -3.08
N ALA A 198 -7.72 -12.53 -2.62
CA ALA A 198 -8.86 -11.67 -2.93
C ALA A 198 -9.07 -11.50 -4.45
N TYR A 199 -8.02 -11.64 -5.25
CA TYR A 199 -8.12 -11.59 -6.71
C TYR A 199 -9.02 -12.70 -7.28
N LEU A 200 -9.13 -13.86 -6.63
CA LEU A 200 -10.04 -14.92 -7.06
C LEU A 200 -11.51 -14.49 -7.03
N ARG A 201 -11.84 -13.49 -6.22
CA ARG A 201 -13.19 -12.91 -6.09
C ARG A 201 -13.27 -11.52 -6.74
N TYR A 202 -12.31 -11.16 -7.59
CA TYR A 202 -12.17 -9.80 -8.14
C TYR A 202 -13.45 -9.28 -8.80
N ILE A 203 -14.11 -10.10 -9.62
CA ILE A 203 -15.32 -9.70 -10.35
C ILE A 203 -16.43 -9.31 -9.39
N GLU A 204 -16.68 -10.14 -8.37
CA GLU A 204 -17.69 -9.88 -7.34
C GLU A 204 -17.37 -8.64 -6.51
N ILE A 205 -16.10 -8.49 -6.11
CA ILE A 205 -15.63 -7.32 -5.35
C ILE A 205 -15.83 -6.04 -6.16
N ARG A 206 -15.44 -6.05 -7.44
CA ARG A 206 -15.61 -4.92 -8.35
C ARG A 206 -17.08 -4.55 -8.52
N GLN A 207 -17.94 -5.53 -8.79
CA GLN A 207 -19.38 -5.30 -8.90
C GLN A 207 -19.99 -4.77 -7.61
N ALA A 208 -19.51 -5.23 -6.46
CA ALA A 208 -19.93 -4.70 -5.17
C ALA A 208 -19.58 -3.23 -5.01
N CYS A 209 -18.40 -2.80 -5.45
CA CYS A 209 -18.00 -1.39 -5.42
C CYS A 209 -18.89 -0.52 -6.32
N PHE A 210 -19.24 -1.00 -7.52
CA PHE A 210 -20.07 -0.24 -8.48
C PHE A 210 -21.51 -0.02 -8.04
N THR A 211 -21.96 -0.61 -6.92
CA THR A 211 -23.28 -0.29 -6.35
C THR A 211 -23.33 0.97 -5.51
N PHE A 212 -22.18 1.57 -5.20
CA PHE A 212 -22.10 2.81 -4.42
C PHE A 212 -22.08 4.05 -5.35
N GLY A 213 -22.42 5.20 -4.77
CA GLY A 213 -22.36 6.50 -5.44
C GLY A 213 -20.94 6.90 -5.83
N ARG A 214 -20.79 7.60 -6.97
CA ARG A 214 -19.50 8.05 -7.52
C ARG A 214 -18.88 9.22 -6.75
N ASP A 215 -19.69 9.89 -5.93
CA ASP A 215 -19.32 10.97 -5.02
C ASP A 215 -18.56 10.48 -3.77
N LYS A 216 -18.58 9.16 -3.51
CA LYS A 216 -17.87 8.56 -2.38
C LYS A 216 -16.40 8.31 -2.69
N LEU A 217 -15.54 8.53 -1.69
CA LEU A 217 -14.12 8.20 -1.77
C LEU A 217 -13.90 6.75 -1.36
N PHE A 218 -13.33 5.95 -2.25
CA PHE A 218 -12.95 4.57 -1.93
C PHE A 218 -11.57 4.54 -1.27
N LEU A 219 -11.43 3.82 -0.16
CA LEU A 219 -10.16 3.52 0.48
C LEU A 219 -9.92 2.00 0.48
N LEU A 220 -8.81 1.54 -0.08
CA LEU A 220 -8.56 0.14 -0.37
C LEU A 220 -7.36 -0.39 0.41
N ALA A 221 -7.59 -1.44 1.18
CA ALA A 221 -6.58 -2.21 1.91
C ALA A 221 -6.69 -3.70 1.55
N LEU A 222 -6.38 -4.02 0.29
CA LEU A 222 -6.65 -5.34 -0.29
C LEU A 222 -5.49 -5.89 -1.16
N GLY A 223 -4.25 -5.69 -0.69
CA GLY A 223 -3.05 -6.26 -1.33
C GLY A 223 -2.96 -5.99 -2.83
N ASN A 224 -2.53 -6.99 -3.60
CA ASN A 224 -2.39 -6.88 -5.07
C ASN A 224 -3.72 -6.52 -5.77
N THR A 225 -4.84 -7.03 -5.25
CA THR A 225 -6.19 -6.81 -5.81
C THR A 225 -6.60 -5.34 -5.77
N ALA A 226 -6.16 -4.59 -4.74
CA ALA A 226 -6.46 -3.17 -4.62
C ALA A 226 -6.01 -2.37 -5.86
N LYS A 227 -4.90 -2.76 -6.50
CA LYS A 227 -4.30 -2.02 -7.61
C LYS A 227 -5.21 -2.01 -8.82
N LEU A 228 -5.69 -3.19 -9.18
CA LEU A 228 -6.64 -3.38 -10.28
C LEU A 228 -7.96 -2.71 -9.96
N LEU A 229 -8.40 -2.80 -8.70
CA LEU A 229 -9.67 -2.21 -8.27
C LEU A 229 -9.63 -0.68 -8.30
N VAL A 230 -8.53 -0.03 -7.86
CA VAL A 230 -8.31 1.41 -8.05
C VAL A 230 -8.37 1.76 -9.53
N SER A 231 -7.65 1.03 -10.38
CA SER A 231 -7.63 1.27 -11.83
C SER A 231 -9.03 1.20 -12.45
N ASP A 232 -9.80 0.15 -12.17
CA ASP A 232 -11.16 -0.02 -12.71
C ASP A 232 -12.14 0.99 -12.12
N LEU A 233 -12.08 1.29 -10.82
CA LEU A 233 -12.90 2.33 -10.19
C LEU A 233 -12.67 3.69 -10.82
N THR A 234 -11.40 4.03 -11.06
CA THR A 234 -11.02 5.30 -11.71
C THR A 234 -11.59 5.41 -13.12
N ARG A 235 -11.57 4.32 -13.90
CA ARG A 235 -12.16 4.30 -15.25
C ARG A 235 -13.68 4.51 -15.24
N GLU A 236 -14.34 4.09 -14.17
CA GLU A 236 -15.79 4.26 -13.97
C GLU A 236 -16.18 5.59 -13.32
N GLY A 237 -15.20 6.50 -13.15
CA GLY A 237 -15.40 7.85 -12.62
C GLY A 237 -15.45 7.92 -11.09
N TYR A 238 -14.98 6.89 -10.39
CA TYR A 238 -14.80 6.92 -8.94
C TYR A 238 -13.41 7.41 -8.58
N ARG A 239 -13.28 8.05 -7.41
CA ARG A 239 -11.98 8.29 -6.80
C ARG A 239 -11.61 7.17 -5.83
N ALA A 240 -10.42 6.59 -6.00
CA ALA A 240 -9.97 5.42 -5.24
C ALA A 240 -8.52 5.54 -4.72
N ILE A 241 -8.45 5.33 -3.41
CA ILE A 241 -7.37 5.32 -2.43
C ILE A 241 -6.64 4.00 -2.12
N ASP A 242 -5.55 3.55 -2.75
CA ASP A 242 -4.80 2.41 -2.16
C ASP A 242 -4.08 2.83 -0.87
N ILE A 243 -4.68 2.50 0.28
CA ILE A 243 -4.16 2.81 1.63
C ILE A 243 -3.38 1.63 2.25
N GLY A 244 -3.51 0.41 1.72
CA GLY A 244 -2.79 -0.79 2.18
C GLY A 244 -2.61 -0.90 3.70
N ASN A 245 -1.35 -0.94 4.15
CA ASN A 245 -0.99 -1.17 5.55
C ASN A 245 -1.02 0.11 6.42
N LEU A 246 -1.76 1.14 6.03
CA LEU A 246 -1.78 2.40 6.77
C LEU A 246 -2.28 2.22 8.21
N ASP A 247 -3.31 1.40 8.42
CA ASP A 247 -3.86 1.14 9.76
C ASP A 247 -2.85 0.48 10.69
N ILE A 248 -2.17 -0.59 10.27
CA ILE A 248 -1.16 -1.25 11.11
C ILE A 248 0.03 -0.34 11.43
N GLU A 249 0.43 0.52 10.49
CA GLU A 249 1.48 1.51 10.73
C GLU A 249 1.02 2.60 11.69
N TYR A 250 -0.27 2.96 11.67
CA TYR A 250 -0.86 3.90 12.61
C TYR A 250 -0.95 3.32 14.02
N GLU A 251 -1.32 2.05 14.16
CA GLU A 251 -1.31 1.32 15.44
C GLU A 251 0.08 1.26 16.07
N TRP A 252 1.10 0.95 15.27
CA TRP A 252 2.49 0.98 15.74
C TRP A 252 2.95 2.39 16.12
N TYR A 253 2.50 3.42 15.39
CA TYR A 253 2.78 4.80 15.76
C TYR A 253 2.16 5.18 17.11
N LEU A 254 0.87 4.89 17.30
CA LEU A 254 0.14 5.21 18.55
C LEU A 254 0.74 4.49 19.76
N SER A 255 1.13 3.23 19.59
CA SER A 255 1.78 2.43 20.64
C SER A 255 3.29 2.66 20.78
N LYS A 256 3.88 3.49 19.92
CA LYS A 256 5.33 3.72 19.81
C LYS A 256 6.14 2.43 19.60
N ASP A 257 5.58 1.46 18.88
CA ASP A 257 6.15 0.13 18.65
C ASP A 257 7.17 0.10 17.50
N ASP A 258 8.45 -0.10 17.81
CA ASP A 258 9.54 -0.17 16.84
C ASP A 258 9.88 -1.59 16.36
N LYS A 259 9.09 -2.60 16.75
CA LYS A 259 9.36 -4.04 16.55
C LYS A 259 8.32 -4.77 15.71
N LYS A 260 7.25 -4.08 15.28
CA LYS A 260 6.09 -4.70 14.63
C LYS A 260 5.38 -5.70 15.54
N GLY A 261 5.08 -5.29 16.77
CA GLY A 261 4.26 -6.08 17.67
C GLY A 261 2.88 -6.39 17.09
N GLU A 262 2.26 -7.39 17.69
CA GLU A 262 0.93 -7.85 17.29
C GLU A 262 -0.13 -6.77 17.56
N VAL A 263 -0.96 -6.50 16.54
CA VAL A 263 -2.15 -5.66 16.68
C VAL A 263 -3.35 -6.58 16.82
N LYS A 264 -3.87 -6.73 18.04
CA LYS A 264 -4.88 -7.75 18.39
C LYS A 264 -6.15 -7.68 17.55
N LYS A 265 -6.60 -6.49 17.16
CA LYS A 265 -7.81 -6.36 16.34
C LYS A 265 -7.69 -7.09 14.99
N HIS A 266 -6.45 -7.28 14.50
CA HIS A 266 -6.22 -7.90 13.20
C HIS A 266 -6.36 -9.42 13.18
N SER A 267 -6.44 -10.07 14.35
CA SER A 267 -6.69 -11.51 14.45
C SER A 267 -8.18 -11.85 14.63
N ILE A 268 -9.04 -10.85 14.80
CA ILE A 268 -10.50 -11.04 14.95
C ILE A 268 -11.10 -11.20 13.56
N VAL A 269 -11.82 -12.29 13.31
CA VAL A 269 -12.35 -12.66 11.98
C VAL A 269 -13.75 -13.24 12.16
N GLY A 270 -14.67 -12.94 11.25
CA GLY A 270 -16.05 -13.40 11.34
C GLY A 270 -16.95 -12.48 12.19
N VAL A 271 -18.27 -12.60 11.97
CA VAL A 271 -19.27 -11.73 12.60
C VAL A 271 -19.35 -11.97 14.11
N GLU A 272 -19.32 -13.23 14.55
CA GLU A 272 -19.46 -13.60 15.97
C GLU A 272 -18.30 -13.07 16.80
N ALA A 273 -17.05 -13.33 16.39
CA ALA A 273 -15.86 -12.83 17.08
C ALA A 273 -15.81 -11.29 17.12
N ASN A 274 -16.30 -10.62 16.07
CA ASN A 274 -16.43 -9.16 16.07
C ASN A 274 -17.47 -8.66 17.09
N LYS A 275 -18.61 -9.35 17.25
CA LYS A 275 -19.59 -9.02 18.29
C LYS A 275 -19.03 -9.25 19.69
N GLU A 276 -18.34 -10.37 19.91
CA GLU A 276 -17.68 -10.67 21.17
C GLU A 276 -16.61 -9.64 21.54
N ALA A 277 -15.92 -9.09 20.54
CA ALA A 277 -14.96 -8.02 20.71
C ALA A 277 -15.57 -6.61 20.89
N GLY A 278 -16.90 -6.48 20.84
CA GLY A 278 -17.61 -5.20 20.97
C GLY A 278 -17.50 -4.31 19.73
N TYR A 279 -17.26 -4.87 18.55
CA TYR A 279 -17.11 -4.13 17.28
C TYR A 279 -18.45 -3.91 16.56
N ASP A 280 -19.52 -3.61 17.30
CA ASP A 280 -20.86 -3.37 16.73
C ASP A 280 -20.89 -2.19 15.76
N ALA A 281 -20.17 -1.11 16.06
CA ALA A 281 -20.05 0.03 15.16
C ALA A 281 -19.42 -0.38 13.81
N TYR A 282 -18.32 -1.14 13.83
CA TYR A 282 -17.71 -1.69 12.64
C TYR A 282 -18.68 -2.60 11.86
N LEU A 283 -19.40 -3.48 12.55
CA LEU A 283 -20.38 -4.36 11.91
C LEU A 283 -21.53 -3.58 11.24
N SER A 284 -21.98 -2.49 11.83
CA SER A 284 -23.02 -1.62 11.25
C SER A 284 -22.58 -0.88 9.97
N GLN A 285 -21.27 -0.67 9.82
CA GLN A 285 -20.66 -0.06 8.64
C GLN A 285 -20.55 -1.05 7.47
N VAL A 286 -20.54 -2.37 7.74
CA VAL A 286 -20.43 -3.41 6.70
C VAL A 286 -21.70 -3.49 5.86
N LYS A 287 -21.58 -3.14 4.58
CA LYS A 287 -22.70 -3.21 3.61
C LYS A 287 -22.66 -4.46 2.76
N LYS A 288 -21.47 -5.02 2.53
CA LYS A 288 -21.26 -6.26 1.78
C LYS A 288 -20.14 -7.09 2.39
N ARG A 289 -20.31 -8.41 2.38
CA ARG A 289 -19.28 -9.40 2.72
C ARG A 289 -19.10 -10.34 1.55
N ILE A 290 -17.88 -10.43 1.06
CA ILE A 290 -17.43 -11.33 0.00
C ILE A 290 -16.27 -12.09 0.62
N VAL A 291 -16.60 -13.10 1.40
CA VAL A 291 -15.62 -13.98 2.04
C VAL A 291 -15.64 -15.36 1.38
#